data_AF-A0A958C0M7-F1
#
_entry.id   AF-A0A958C0M7-F1
#
_cell.length_a   1.000
_cell.length_b   1.000
_cell.length_c   1.000
_cell.angle_alpha   90.00
_cell.angle_beta   90.00
_cell.angle_gamma   90.00
#
_symmetry.space_group_name_H-M   'P 1'
#
loop_
_entity.id
_entity.type
_entity.pdbx_description
1 polymer ?
#
loop_
_entity_poly.entity_id
_entity_poly.type
_entity_poly.pdbx_seq_one_letter_code
_entity_poly.pdbx_strand_id
1 'polypeptide(L)'
;SFETYQSLRELAQQLGQWHQTRLELLAALEAKEAWVVLLEIALDEDEVKWALDLLPYVRGWHSHDYALRVARAAEKEYPQAALEIYNRRVEQFIDDRNRGSYHEAAKLLVRVRAIYKAQGQLEAWQAHITDLRKDYKQLRALQDELKKAGL
;
A
#
# COMPACT_ATOMS: atom_id res chain seq x y z
N SER A 1 2.49 17.27 -13.77
CA SER A 1 2.67 16.62 -12.45
C SER A 1 1.30 16.34 -11.87
N PHE A 2 1.22 15.69 -10.70
CA PHE A 2 -0.06 15.48 -10.02
C PHE A 2 -0.74 16.80 -9.60
N GLU A 3 0.02 17.81 -9.18
CA GLU A 3 -0.49 19.16 -8.91
C GLU A 3 -1.21 19.77 -10.12
N THR A 4 -0.64 19.59 -11.33
CA THR A 4 -1.28 20.04 -12.57
C THR A 4 -2.62 19.34 -12.81
N TYR A 5 -2.72 18.05 -12.49
CA TYR A 5 -3.97 17.31 -12.58
C TYR A 5 -5.03 17.87 -11.62
N GLN A 6 -4.67 18.16 -10.36
CA GLN A 6 -5.62 18.70 -9.38
C GLN A 6 -6.19 20.04 -9.83
N SER A 7 -5.33 20.96 -10.28
CA SER A 7 -5.79 22.25 -10.82
C SER A 7 -6.66 22.09 -12.07
N LEU A 8 -6.33 21.14 -12.95
CA LEU A 8 -7.13 20.84 -14.14
C LEU A 8 -8.50 20.27 -13.78
N ARG A 9 -8.57 19.37 -12.78
CA ARG A 9 -9.81 18.79 -12.26
C ARG A 9 -10.74 19.85 -11.71
N GLU A 10 -10.24 20.76 -10.88
CA GLU A 10 -11.02 21.85 -10.31
C GLU A 10 -11.64 22.75 -11.39
N LEU A 11 -10.83 23.18 -12.37
CA LEU A 11 -11.31 24.02 -13.48
C LEU A 11 -12.35 23.30 -14.35
N ALA A 12 -12.10 22.04 -14.69
CA ALA A 12 -13.01 21.27 -15.54
C ALA A 12 -14.33 20.94 -14.82
N GLN A 13 -14.32 20.77 -13.50
CA GLN A 13 -15.54 20.63 -12.69
C GLN A 13 -16.38 21.91 -12.67
N GLN A 14 -15.75 23.08 -12.53
CA GLN A 14 -16.45 24.37 -12.60
C GLN A 14 -17.13 24.59 -13.96
N LEU A 15 -16.53 24.05 -15.03
CA LEU A 15 -17.06 24.12 -16.38
C LEU A 15 -18.04 22.98 -16.73
N GLY A 16 -18.27 22.03 -15.83
CA GLY A 16 -19.13 20.86 -16.07
C GLY A 16 -18.59 19.87 -17.10
N GLN A 17 -17.30 19.94 -17.44
CA GLN A 17 -16.65 19.17 -18.51
C GLN A 17 -15.72 18.06 -17.99
N TRP A 18 -15.66 17.85 -16.66
CA TRP A 18 -14.70 16.92 -16.04
C TRP A 18 -14.66 15.54 -16.69
N HIS A 19 -15.81 14.96 -17.03
CA HIS A 19 -15.86 13.62 -17.61
C HIS A 19 -15.04 13.50 -18.90
N GLN A 20 -15.20 14.44 -19.83
CA GLN A 20 -14.47 14.44 -21.11
C GLN A 20 -12.99 14.75 -20.89
N THR A 21 -12.68 15.79 -20.10
CA THR A 21 -11.30 16.19 -19.80
C THR A 21 -10.53 15.05 -19.12
N ARG A 22 -11.18 14.31 -18.21
CA ARG A 22 -10.59 13.16 -17.53
C ARG A 22 -10.17 12.08 -18.54
N LEU A 23 -11.05 11.68 -19.44
CA LEU A 23 -10.75 10.63 -20.43
C LEU A 23 -9.55 11.00 -21.32
N GLU A 24 -9.53 12.24 -21.82
CA GLU A 24 -8.42 12.74 -22.65
C GLU A 24 -7.11 12.80 -21.87
N LEU A 25 -7.15 13.26 -20.62
CA LEU A 25 -5.99 13.30 -19.74
C LEU A 25 -5.44 11.91 -19.46
N LEU A 26 -6.31 10.95 -19.09
CA LEU A 26 -5.90 9.59 -18.79
C LEU A 26 -5.26 8.92 -20.01
N ALA A 27 -5.87 9.05 -21.18
CA ALA A 27 -5.31 8.53 -22.43
C ALA A 27 -3.93 9.14 -22.74
N ALA A 28 -3.75 10.46 -22.52
CA ALA A 28 -2.48 11.12 -22.72
C ALA A 28 -1.39 10.71 -21.71
N LEU A 29 -1.78 10.42 -20.46
CA LEU A 29 -0.88 9.93 -19.42
C LEU A 29 -0.49 8.47 -19.63
N GLU A 30 -1.42 7.62 -20.06
CA GLU A 30 -1.17 6.23 -20.45
C GLU A 30 -0.23 6.15 -21.64
N ALA A 31 -0.45 6.97 -22.69
CA ALA A 31 0.42 7.02 -23.86
C ALA A 31 1.87 7.45 -23.53
N LYS A 32 2.05 8.18 -22.43
CA LYS A 32 3.36 8.61 -21.91
C LYS A 32 3.91 7.70 -20.82
N GLU A 33 3.22 6.60 -20.51
CA GLU A 33 3.58 5.68 -19.44
C GLU A 33 3.81 6.39 -18.10
N ALA A 34 3.01 7.43 -17.82
CA ALA A 34 3.12 8.24 -16.61
C ALA A 34 2.51 7.52 -15.38
N TRP A 35 2.95 6.29 -15.13
CA TRP A 35 2.35 5.35 -14.15
C TRP A 35 2.24 5.92 -12.74
N VAL A 36 3.24 6.67 -12.30
CA VAL A 36 3.21 7.32 -10.98
C VAL A 36 2.06 8.31 -10.89
N VAL A 37 1.87 9.16 -11.91
CA VAL A 37 0.79 10.15 -11.94
C VAL A 37 -0.56 9.47 -12.05
N LEU A 38 -0.68 8.43 -12.88
CA LEU A 38 -1.91 7.63 -13.00
C LEU A 38 -2.28 7.00 -11.65
N LEU A 39 -1.31 6.45 -10.92
CA LEU A 39 -1.55 5.86 -9.61
C LEU A 39 -1.95 6.91 -8.56
N GLU A 40 -1.35 8.10 -8.62
CA GLU A 40 -1.75 9.21 -7.74
C GLU A 40 -3.17 9.68 -8.03
N ILE A 41 -3.58 9.75 -9.30
CA ILE A 41 -4.97 10.04 -9.68
C ILE A 41 -5.90 8.93 -9.17
N ALA A 42 -5.54 7.66 -9.37
CA ALA A 42 -6.35 6.54 -8.90
C ALA A 42 -6.58 6.59 -7.38
N LEU A 43 -5.56 6.94 -6.60
CA LEU A 43 -5.68 7.11 -5.15
C LEU A 43 -6.48 8.37 -4.75
N ASP A 44 -6.39 9.46 -5.51
CA ASP A 44 -7.13 10.72 -5.28
C ASP A 44 -8.62 10.61 -5.61
N GLU A 45 -8.97 9.74 -6.55
CA GLU A 45 -10.35 9.45 -6.95
C GLU A 45 -10.96 8.25 -6.21
N ASP A 46 -10.26 7.70 -5.20
CA ASP A 46 -10.65 6.49 -4.46
C ASP A 46 -10.90 5.25 -5.36
N GLU A 47 -10.27 5.21 -6.54
CA GLU A 47 -10.34 4.08 -7.47
C GLU A 47 -9.33 2.98 -7.08
N VAL A 48 -9.57 2.34 -5.94
CA VAL A 48 -8.63 1.41 -5.30
C VAL A 48 -8.22 0.24 -6.20
N LYS A 49 -9.16 -0.33 -6.96
CA LYS A 49 -8.86 -1.42 -7.90
C LYS A 49 -7.87 -0.98 -8.97
N TRP A 50 -8.09 0.20 -9.53
CA TRP A 50 -7.21 0.75 -10.56
C TRP A 50 -5.83 1.06 -9.99
N ALA A 51 -5.76 1.59 -8.77
CA ALA A 51 -4.49 1.80 -8.07
C ALA A 51 -3.71 0.48 -7.86
N LEU A 52 -4.40 -0.62 -7.56
CA LEU A 52 -3.80 -1.97 -7.47
C LEU A 52 -3.28 -2.45 -8.83
N ASP A 53 -4.05 -2.28 -9.89
CA ASP A 53 -3.68 -2.70 -11.25
C ASP A 53 -2.47 -1.89 -11.80
N LEU A 54 -2.31 -0.63 -11.37
CA LEU A 54 -1.20 0.23 -11.75
C LEU A 54 0.09 -0.05 -10.99
N LEU A 55 0.01 -0.60 -9.78
CA LEU A 55 1.16 -0.78 -8.88
C LEU A 55 2.34 -1.55 -9.50
N PRO A 56 2.14 -2.62 -10.30
CA PRO A 56 3.25 -3.33 -10.97
C PRO A 56 4.07 -2.48 -11.94
N TYR A 57 3.50 -1.40 -12.49
CA TYR A 57 4.18 -0.52 -13.44
C TYR A 57 4.99 0.59 -12.75
N VAL A 58 4.69 0.88 -11.48
CA VAL A 58 5.46 1.85 -10.69
C VAL A 58 6.77 1.22 -10.20
N ARG A 59 7.86 1.57 -10.86
CA ARG A 59 9.22 1.10 -10.56
C ARG A 59 10.09 2.21 -9.97
N GLY A 60 11.23 1.82 -9.39
CA GLY A 60 12.23 2.74 -8.85
C GLY A 60 12.09 2.98 -7.35
N TRP A 61 12.83 3.98 -6.85
CA TRP A 61 13.06 4.22 -5.42
C TRP A 61 11.76 4.41 -4.63
N HIS A 62 10.76 5.10 -5.19
CA HIS A 62 9.49 5.40 -4.52
C HIS A 62 8.44 4.28 -4.62
N SER A 63 8.73 3.17 -5.33
CA SER A 63 7.77 2.08 -5.54
C SER A 63 7.24 1.48 -4.23
N HIS A 64 8.09 1.39 -3.20
CA HIS A 64 7.70 0.88 -1.89
C HIS A 64 6.72 1.81 -1.15
N ASP A 65 6.90 3.13 -1.29
CA ASP A 65 6.03 4.13 -0.66
C ASP A 65 4.63 4.08 -1.29
N TYR A 66 4.57 3.97 -2.62
CA TYR A 66 3.30 3.79 -3.33
C TYR A 66 2.64 2.45 -3.00
N ALA A 67 3.39 1.36 -2.88
CA ALA A 67 2.84 0.07 -2.46
C ALA A 67 2.14 0.17 -1.09
N LEU A 68 2.75 0.86 -0.11
CA LEU A 68 2.14 1.06 1.20
C LEU A 68 0.91 1.97 1.16
N ARG A 69 0.89 3.00 0.30
CA ARG A 69 -0.28 3.86 0.09
C ARG A 69 -1.44 3.08 -0.52
N VAL A 70 -1.18 2.28 -1.55
CA VAL A 70 -2.18 1.42 -2.20
C VAL A 70 -2.70 0.35 -1.24
N ALA A 71 -1.81 -0.31 -0.49
CA ALA A 71 -2.21 -1.30 0.51
C ALA A 71 -3.16 -0.71 1.56
N ARG A 72 -2.89 0.54 2.01
CA ARG A 72 -3.76 1.25 2.94
C ARG A 72 -5.14 1.53 2.36
N ALA A 73 -5.22 1.99 1.11
CA ALA A 73 -6.50 2.21 0.43
C ALA A 73 -7.26 0.89 0.22
N ALA A 74 -6.55 -0.21 -0.01
CA ALA A 74 -7.09 -1.54 -0.23
C ALA A 74 -7.61 -2.25 1.04
N GLU A 75 -7.29 -1.79 2.25
CA GLU A 75 -7.60 -2.52 3.50
C GLU A 75 -9.07 -2.92 3.65
N LYS A 76 -10.00 -2.08 3.18
CA LYS A 76 -11.44 -2.30 3.33
C LYS A 76 -12.06 -3.11 2.20
N GLU A 77 -11.77 -2.73 0.96
CA GLU A 77 -12.44 -3.30 -0.23
C GLU A 77 -11.69 -4.48 -0.84
N TYR A 78 -10.36 -4.49 -0.69
CA TYR A 78 -9.47 -5.52 -1.24
C TYR A 78 -8.51 -6.04 -0.15
N PRO A 79 -9.02 -6.56 0.98
CA PRO A 79 -8.20 -6.90 2.15
C PRO A 79 -7.11 -7.92 1.83
N GLN A 80 -7.36 -8.87 0.92
CA GLN A 80 -6.35 -9.85 0.52
C GLN A 80 -5.17 -9.21 -0.22
N ALA A 81 -5.43 -8.28 -1.14
CA ALA A 81 -4.39 -7.54 -1.83
C ALA A 81 -3.57 -6.67 -0.85
N ALA A 82 -4.25 -6.03 0.12
CA ALA A 82 -3.56 -5.29 1.18
C ALA A 82 -2.65 -6.18 2.03
N LEU A 83 -3.12 -7.37 2.43
CA LEU A 83 -2.34 -8.36 3.18
C LEU A 83 -1.10 -8.80 2.40
N GLU A 84 -1.23 -9.12 1.11
CA GLU A 84 -0.11 -9.53 0.26
C GLU A 84 0.98 -8.44 0.17
N ILE A 85 0.57 -7.19 -0.04
CA ILE A 85 1.51 -6.07 -0.12
C ILE A 85 2.20 -5.84 1.23
N TYR A 86 1.44 -5.85 2.34
CA TYR A 86 2.01 -5.66 3.67
C TYR A 86 2.99 -6.78 4.04
N ASN A 87 2.65 -8.04 3.79
CA ASN A 87 3.52 -9.16 4.12
C ASN A 87 4.83 -9.12 3.32
N ARG A 88 4.76 -8.82 2.02
CA ARG A 88 5.95 -8.61 1.19
C ARG A 88 6.84 -7.49 1.75
N ARG A 89 6.23 -6.40 2.21
CA ARG A 89 6.99 -5.27 2.76
C ARG A 89 7.56 -5.54 4.16
N VAL A 90 6.86 -6.34 4.97
CA VAL A 90 7.36 -6.85 6.25
C VAL A 90 8.63 -7.67 6.03
N GLU A 91 8.61 -8.61 5.09
CA GLU A 91 9.79 -9.43 4.75
C GLU A 91 10.98 -8.57 4.33
N GLN A 92 10.76 -7.61 3.42
CA GLN A 92 11.81 -6.68 2.99
C GLN A 92 12.40 -5.88 4.15
N PHE A 93 11.57 -5.37 5.06
CA PHE A 93 12.05 -4.65 6.25
C PHE A 93 12.81 -5.55 7.23
N ILE A 94 12.46 -6.84 7.32
CA ILE A 94 13.23 -7.79 8.11
C ILE A 94 14.59 -8.07 7.45
N ASP A 95 14.63 -8.16 6.13
CA ASP A 95 15.85 -8.40 5.35
C ASP A 95 16.85 -7.24 5.40
N ASP A 96 16.40 -6.00 5.61
CA ASP A 96 17.27 -4.84 5.83
C ASP A 96 18.12 -4.94 7.12
N ARG A 97 17.80 -5.89 8.02
CA ARG A 97 18.57 -6.27 9.21
C ARG A 97 19.02 -5.13 10.13
N ASN A 98 18.22 -4.08 10.24
CA ASN A 98 18.46 -2.99 11.17
C ASN A 98 17.23 -2.75 12.05
N ARG A 99 17.45 -2.15 13.22
CA ARG A 99 16.38 -1.96 14.20
C ARG A 99 15.26 -1.03 13.73
N GLY A 100 15.58 -0.05 12.89
CA GLY A 100 14.60 0.85 12.29
C GLY A 100 13.64 0.10 11.38
N SER A 101 14.17 -0.74 10.47
CA SER A 101 13.34 -1.56 9.59
C SER A 101 12.51 -2.59 10.37
N TYR A 102 13.04 -3.20 11.43
CA TYR A 102 12.23 -4.08 12.30
C TYR A 102 11.04 -3.36 12.96
N HIS A 103 11.24 -2.10 13.36
CA HIS A 103 10.16 -1.28 13.90
C HIS A 103 9.06 -1.01 12.85
N GLU A 104 9.44 -0.70 11.61
CA GLU A 104 8.49 -0.54 10.51
C GLU A 104 7.77 -1.85 10.17
N ALA A 105 8.47 -2.99 10.17
CA ALA A 105 7.86 -4.31 10.01
C ALA A 105 6.78 -4.57 11.09
N ALA A 106 7.07 -4.27 12.35
CA ALA A 106 6.11 -4.43 13.44
C ALA A 106 4.86 -3.53 13.25
N LYS A 107 5.01 -2.28 12.78
CA LYS A 107 3.88 -1.41 12.46
C LYS A 107 2.98 -1.99 11.37
N LEU A 108 3.57 -2.55 10.31
CA LEU A 108 2.80 -3.20 9.25
C LEU A 108 2.06 -4.44 9.77
N LEU A 109 2.69 -5.25 10.62
CA LEU A 109 2.05 -6.42 11.22
C LEU A 109 0.86 -6.05 12.13
N VAL A 110 0.89 -4.90 12.81
CA VAL A 110 -0.28 -4.38 13.55
C VAL A 110 -1.47 -4.12 12.60
N ARG A 111 -1.21 -3.62 11.38
CA ARG A 111 -2.25 -3.43 10.36
C ARG A 111 -2.76 -4.76 9.82
N VAL A 112 -1.86 -5.70 9.51
CA VAL A 112 -2.20 -7.07 9.13
C VAL A 112 -3.14 -7.70 10.14
N ARG A 113 -2.83 -7.61 11.45
CA ARG A 113 -3.72 -8.06 12.53
C ARG A 113 -5.09 -7.41 12.48
N ALA A 114 -5.17 -6.11 12.23
CA ALA A 114 -6.43 -5.39 12.15
C ALA A 114 -7.29 -5.88 10.97
N ILE A 115 -6.68 -6.16 9.82
CA ILE A 115 -7.36 -6.69 8.63
C ILE A 115 -7.90 -8.11 8.89
N TYR A 116 -7.11 -8.99 9.51
CA TYR A 116 -7.60 -10.32 9.92
C TYR A 116 -8.75 -10.22 10.92
N LYS A 117 -8.62 -9.34 11.93
CA LYS A 117 -9.67 -9.12 12.93
C LYS A 117 -10.97 -8.61 12.30
N ALA A 118 -10.90 -7.68 11.35
CA ALA A 118 -12.07 -7.16 10.64
C ALA A 118 -12.80 -8.24 9.83
N GLN A 119 -12.07 -9.25 9.36
CA GLN A 119 -12.62 -10.41 8.65
C GLN A 119 -13.05 -11.56 9.58
N GLY A 120 -12.95 -11.40 10.91
CA GLY A 120 -13.26 -12.47 11.86
C GLY A 120 -12.23 -13.61 11.90
N GLN A 121 -11.06 -13.41 11.30
CA GLN A 121 -10.03 -14.44 11.10
C GLN A 121 -8.90 -14.34 12.14
N LEU A 122 -9.26 -14.22 13.42
CA LEU A 122 -8.27 -14.08 14.50
C LEU A 122 -7.38 -15.31 14.65
N GLU A 123 -7.90 -16.52 14.41
CA GLU A 123 -7.10 -17.75 14.45
C GLU A 123 -6.02 -17.77 13.36
N ALA A 124 -6.38 -17.35 12.13
CA ALA A 124 -5.42 -17.22 11.04
C ALA A 124 -4.33 -16.19 11.35
N TRP A 125 -4.70 -15.07 11.98
CA TRP A 125 -3.72 -14.11 12.49
C TRP A 125 -2.77 -14.74 13.51
N GLN A 126 -3.29 -15.49 14.49
CA GLN A 126 -2.45 -16.11 15.52
C GLN A 126 -1.45 -17.11 14.92
N ALA A 127 -1.88 -17.93 13.97
CA ALA A 127 -0.99 -18.82 13.22
C ALA A 127 0.09 -18.01 12.48
N HIS A 128 -0.31 -16.98 11.74
CA HIS A 128 0.61 -16.15 10.97
C HIS A 128 1.70 -15.49 11.83
N ILE A 129 1.35 -14.84 12.96
CA ILE A 129 2.36 -14.22 13.82
C ILE A 129 3.24 -15.25 14.54
N THR A 130 2.69 -16.42 14.86
CA THR A 130 3.45 -17.51 15.49
C THR A 130 4.51 -18.05 14.53
N ASP A 131 4.14 -18.30 13.28
CA ASP A 131 5.07 -18.77 12.25
C ASP A 131 6.15 -17.73 11.97
N LEU A 132 5.79 -16.45 11.84
CA LEU A 132 6.75 -15.37 11.65
C LEU A 132 7.76 -15.28 12.81
N ARG A 133 7.30 -15.39 14.06
CA ARG A 133 8.18 -15.39 15.22
C ARG A 133 9.14 -16.58 15.22
N LYS A 134 8.67 -17.76 14.77
CA LYS A 134 9.46 -18.99 14.67
C LYS A 134 10.53 -18.88 13.58
N ASP A 135 10.17 -18.37 12.41
CA ASP A 135 11.07 -18.23 11.26
C ASP A 135 12.21 -17.26 11.58
N TYR A 136 11.91 -16.16 12.28
CA TYR A 136 12.88 -15.15 12.67
C TYR A 136 13.32 -15.23 14.14
N LYS A 137 13.31 -16.43 14.75
CA LYS A 137 13.61 -16.62 16.19
C LYS A 137 14.99 -16.13 16.62
N GLN A 138 15.96 -16.10 15.70
CA GLN A 138 17.33 -15.67 15.99
C GLN A 138 17.49 -14.13 16.00
N LEU A 139 16.53 -13.40 15.41
CA LEU A 139 16.57 -11.95 15.32
C LEU A 139 16.01 -11.31 16.59
N ARG A 140 16.79 -11.31 17.68
CA ARG A 140 16.36 -10.80 19.00
C ARG A 140 15.77 -9.38 18.94
N ALA A 141 16.41 -8.47 18.20
CA ALA A 141 15.92 -7.10 18.04
C ALA A 141 14.55 -7.05 17.36
N LEU A 142 14.28 -7.90 16.37
CA LEU A 142 12.95 -8.01 15.77
C LEU A 142 11.93 -8.54 16.79
N GLN A 143 12.26 -9.59 17.54
CA GLN A 143 11.37 -10.15 18.57
C GLN A 143 11.00 -9.10 19.64
N ASP A 144 11.95 -8.24 20.01
CA ASP A 144 11.71 -7.14 20.93
C ASP A 144 10.75 -6.09 20.32
N GLU A 145 10.95 -5.70 19.06
CA GLU A 145 10.04 -4.76 18.37
C GLU A 145 8.62 -5.34 18.23
N LEU A 146 8.48 -6.63 17.90
CA LEU A 146 7.18 -7.31 17.86
C LEU A 146 6.50 -7.29 19.23
N LYS A 147 7.23 -7.61 20.30
CA LYS A 147 6.72 -7.57 21.67
C LYS A 147 6.27 -6.16 22.08
N LYS A 148 7.04 -5.12 21.75
CA LYS A 148 6.67 -3.72 22.02
C LYS A 148 5.42 -3.29 21.28
N ALA A 149 5.20 -3.81 20.07
CA ALA A 149 3.99 -3.56 19.30
C ALA A 149 2.76 -4.36 19.81
N GLY A 150 2.93 -5.19 20.85
CA GLY A 150 1.88 -6.05 21.39
C GLY A 150 1.47 -7.16 20.43
N LEU A 151 2.39 -7.62 19.59
CA LEU A 151 2.28 -8.79 18.71
C LEU A 151 2.94 -10.00 19.39
#